data_AF-A0A4P7QVR9-F1
#
_entry.id   AF-A0A4P7QVR9-F1
#
_cell.length_a   1.000
_cell.length_b   1.000
_cell.length_c   1.000
_cell.angle_alpha   90.00
_cell.angle_beta   90.00
_cell.angle_gamma   90.00
#
_symmetry.space_group_name_H-M   'P 1'
#
loop_
_entity.id
_entity.type
_entity.pdbx_description
1 polymer ?
#
loop_
_entity_poly.entity_id
_entity_poly.type
_entity_poly.pdbx_seq_one_letter_code
_entity_poly.pdbx_strand_id
1 'polypeptide(L)'
;MPVRQAATSGIPPIARLLGLSGLLPQLAAVALLLSGDPQSRFSALAIAYAYAAIILSFLGGLWWGLAARTDSPPRWLWFASVAPSLIALVTAWPWMVGLRWPGPSLVVLGISLIAALLVDRALVKAGIAPPGWMKLRMPLSLGLGVLTMLAAAL
;
A
#
# COMPACT_ATOMS: atom_id res chain seq x y z
N MET A 1 -4.11 7.32 38.06
CA MET A 1 -3.20 6.19 37.76
C MET A 1 -2.15 6.69 36.78
N PRO A 2 -0.83 6.65 37.08
CA PRO A 2 0.16 7.09 36.13
C PRO A 2 0.23 6.05 35.02
N VAL A 3 -0.08 6.45 33.79
CA VAL A 3 0.12 5.65 32.58
C VAL A 3 1.61 5.33 32.52
N ARG A 4 1.98 4.04 32.61
CA ARG A 4 3.35 3.59 32.38
C ARG A 4 3.80 4.10 31.01
N GLN A 5 4.77 5.01 31.00
CA GLN A 5 5.52 5.33 29.80
C GLN A 5 6.30 4.06 29.42
N ALA A 6 5.80 3.32 28.44
CA ALA A 6 6.53 2.21 27.87
C ALA A 6 7.66 2.77 26.99
N ALA A 7 8.82 2.98 27.60
CA ALA A 7 10.05 3.23 26.88
C ALA A 7 10.48 1.94 26.17
N THR A 8 10.08 1.78 24.90
CA THR A 8 10.90 1.11 23.88
C THR A 8 10.72 1.83 22.54
N SER A 9 11.83 2.38 22.06
CA SER A 9 12.01 3.16 20.84
C SER A 9 11.94 2.27 19.59
N GLY A 10 10.75 1.77 19.23
CA GLY A 10 10.58 0.98 18.01
C GLY A 10 9.15 0.55 17.71
N ILE A 11 8.91 0.17 16.45
CA ILE A 11 7.65 -0.43 16.01
C ILE A 11 7.47 -1.79 16.69
N PRO A 12 6.28 -2.12 17.25
CA PRO A 12 6.03 -3.40 17.90
C PRO A 12 6.36 -4.59 16.98
N PRO A 13 6.98 -5.67 17.49
CA PRO A 13 7.35 -6.83 16.67
C PRO A 13 6.18 -7.44 15.90
N ILE A 14 4.99 -7.51 16.52
CA ILE A 14 3.79 -8.02 15.87
C ILE A 14 3.35 -7.17 14.69
N ALA A 15 3.45 -5.84 14.80
CA ALA A 15 3.12 -4.92 13.70
C ALA A 15 4.11 -5.07 12.54
N ARG A 16 5.40 -5.31 12.84
CA ARG A 16 6.41 -5.59 11.82
C ARG A 16 6.16 -6.92 11.12
N LEU A 17 5.85 -7.97 11.88
CA LEU A 17 5.54 -9.29 11.34
C LEU A 17 4.32 -9.23 10.42
N LEU A 18 3.19 -8.72 10.92
CA LEU A 18 1.96 -8.61 10.14
C LEU A 18 2.12 -7.71 8.91
N GLY A 19 2.87 -6.60 9.05
CA GLY A 19 3.21 -5.74 7.92
C GLY A 19 3.95 -6.50 6.82
N LEU A 20 5.02 -7.21 7.18
CA LEU A 20 5.82 -8.01 6.22
C LEU A 20 5.04 -9.17 5.62
N SER A 21 4.20 -9.85 6.41
CA SER A 21 3.29 -10.89 5.93
C SER A 21 2.29 -10.35 4.91
N GLY A 22 2.02 -9.05 4.91
CA GLY A 22 1.26 -8.37 3.86
C GLY A 22 1.89 -8.47 2.45
N LEU A 23 3.13 -8.93 2.30
CA LEU A 23 3.71 -9.18 0.96
C LEU A 23 3.30 -10.54 0.39
N LEU A 24 2.82 -11.48 1.22
CA LEU A 24 2.55 -12.86 0.83
C LEU A 24 1.51 -12.99 -0.29
N PRO A 25 0.37 -12.27 -0.27
CA PRO A 25 -0.62 -12.42 -1.34
C PRO A 25 -0.07 -11.99 -2.71
N GLN A 26 0.75 -10.93 -2.74
CA GLN A 26 1.35 -10.46 -3.97
C GLN A 26 2.46 -11.40 -4.47
N LEU A 27 3.27 -11.96 -3.56
CA LEU A 27 4.25 -13.00 -3.89
C LEU A 27 3.58 -14.24 -4.49
N ALA A 28 2.47 -14.68 -3.91
CA ALA A 28 1.70 -15.82 -4.43
C ALA A 28 1.15 -15.54 -5.83
N ALA A 29 0.60 -14.34 -6.06
CA ALA A 29 0.12 -13.94 -7.39
C ALA A 29 1.24 -13.95 -8.45
N VAL A 30 2.40 -13.40 -8.12
CA VAL A 30 3.58 -13.43 -9.02
C VAL A 30 4.06 -14.86 -9.28
N ALA A 31 4.13 -15.71 -8.24
CA ALA A 31 4.53 -17.11 -8.39
C ALA A 31 3.58 -17.89 -9.31
N LEU A 32 2.27 -17.66 -9.20
CA LEU A 32 1.28 -18.24 -10.11
C LEU A 32 1.47 -17.74 -11.55
N LEU A 33 1.74 -16.45 -11.77
CA LEU A 33 2.03 -15.94 -13.11
C LEU A 33 3.28 -16.56 -13.73
N LEU A 34 4.33 -16.75 -12.93
CA LEU A 34 5.58 -17.40 -13.35
C LEU A 34 5.41 -18.89 -13.68
N SER A 35 4.39 -19.56 -13.13
CA SER A 35 4.10 -20.97 -13.46
C SER A 35 3.72 -21.17 -14.93
N GLY A 36 3.28 -20.11 -15.61
CA GLY A 36 2.86 -20.16 -17.01
C GLY A 36 1.52 -20.86 -17.24
N ASP A 37 0.81 -21.31 -16.20
CA ASP A 37 -0.49 -21.95 -16.34
C ASP A 37 -1.56 -20.94 -16.85
N PRO A 38 -2.13 -21.15 -18.05
CA PRO A 38 -3.14 -20.23 -18.60
C PRO A 38 -4.42 -20.17 -17.78
N GLN A 39 -4.78 -21.24 -17.06
CA GLN A 39 -6.04 -21.30 -16.29
C GLN A 39 -5.99 -20.40 -15.06
N SER A 40 -4.85 -20.34 -14.36
CA SER A 40 -4.67 -19.50 -13.18
C SER A 40 -4.31 -18.05 -13.49
N ARG A 41 -3.87 -17.74 -14.72
CA ARG A 41 -3.37 -16.41 -15.11
C ARG A 41 -4.35 -15.27 -14.79
N PHE A 42 -5.63 -15.42 -15.12
CA PHE A 42 -6.62 -14.38 -14.83
C PHE A 42 -6.79 -14.15 -13.33
N SER A 43 -6.95 -15.23 -12.56
CA SER A 43 -7.09 -15.16 -11.10
C SER A 43 -5.86 -14.55 -10.43
N ALA A 44 -4.66 -14.90 -10.89
CA ALA A 44 -3.41 -14.35 -10.39
C ALA A 44 -3.30 -12.84 -10.65
N LEU A 45 -3.60 -12.40 -11.88
CA LEU A 45 -3.67 -10.97 -12.22
C LEU A 45 -4.74 -10.23 -11.42
N ALA A 46 -5.90 -10.86 -11.19
CA ALA A 46 -6.98 -10.27 -10.42
C ALA A 46 -6.63 -10.10 -8.95
N ILE A 47 -6.00 -11.10 -8.33
CA ILE A 47 -5.48 -11.02 -6.97
C ILE A 47 -4.38 -9.95 -6.88
N ALA A 48 -3.44 -9.94 -7.83
CA ALA A 48 -2.36 -8.95 -7.88
C ALA A 48 -2.90 -7.51 -7.93
N TYR A 49 -3.98 -7.30 -8.67
CA TYR A 49 -4.65 -6.00 -8.76
C TYR A 49 -5.42 -5.68 -7.48
N ALA A 50 -6.36 -6.54 -7.09
CA ALA A 50 -7.29 -6.29 -6.00
C ALA A 50 -6.54 -6.06 -4.68
N TYR A 51 -5.51 -6.85 -4.43
CA TYR A 51 -4.72 -6.73 -3.21
C TYR A 51 -3.92 -5.43 -3.17
N ALA A 52 -3.25 -5.06 -4.27
CA ALA A 52 -2.53 -3.78 -4.37
C ALA A 52 -3.46 -2.58 -4.17
N ALA A 53 -4.65 -2.61 -4.78
CA ALA A 53 -5.68 -1.59 -4.64
C ALA A 53 -6.21 -1.46 -3.20
N ILE A 54 -6.47 -2.60 -2.52
CA ILE A 54 -6.90 -2.64 -1.12
C ILE A 54 -5.83 -2.04 -0.22
N ILE A 55 -4.57 -2.47 -0.37
CA ILE A 55 -3.48 -1.94 0.46
C ILE A 55 -3.32 -0.45 0.22
N LEU A 56 -3.27 0.00 -1.03
CA LEU A 56 -3.20 1.43 -1.36
C LEU A 56 -4.34 2.22 -0.70
N SER A 57 -5.59 1.74 -0.77
CA SER A 57 -6.73 2.39 -0.10
C SER A 57 -6.58 2.41 1.43
N PHE A 58 -6.09 1.31 2.02
CA PHE A 58 -5.78 1.21 3.45
C PHE A 58 -4.72 2.24 3.89
N LEU A 59 -3.70 2.50 3.06
CA LEU A 59 -2.71 3.57 3.30
C LEU A 59 -3.36 4.95 3.42
N GLY A 60 -4.34 5.24 2.56
CA GLY A 60 -5.11 6.47 2.64
C GLY A 60 -5.87 6.60 3.96
N GLY A 61 -6.57 5.54 4.38
CA GLY A 61 -7.22 5.49 5.69
C GLY A 61 -6.26 5.63 6.87
N LEU A 62 -5.06 5.06 6.75
CA LEU A 62 -4.00 5.20 7.75
C LEU A 62 -3.54 6.65 7.91
N TRP A 63 -3.33 7.37 6.80
CA TRP A 63 -2.99 8.80 6.83
C TRP A 63 -4.13 9.65 7.38
N TRP A 64 -5.38 9.32 7.05
CA TRP A 64 -6.56 9.98 7.61
C TRP A 64 -6.60 9.82 9.13
N GLY A 65 -6.36 8.60 9.63
CA GLY A 65 -6.30 8.33 11.06
C GLY A 65 -5.17 9.09 11.77
N LEU A 66 -4.01 9.23 11.12
CA LEU A 66 -2.92 10.06 11.62
C LEU A 66 -3.28 11.55 11.66
N ALA A 67 -4.01 12.04 10.66
CA ALA A 67 -4.51 13.41 10.63
C ALA A 67 -5.51 13.66 11.77
N ALA A 68 -6.49 12.75 11.94
CA ALA A 68 -7.56 12.88 12.94
C ALA A 68 -7.06 12.89 14.39
N ARG A 69 -5.92 12.26 14.68
CA ARG A 69 -5.29 12.25 16.02
C ARG A 69 -4.35 13.43 16.27
N THR A 70 -4.15 14.31 15.29
CA THR A 70 -3.23 15.45 15.38
C THR A 70 -4.05 16.71 15.67
N ASP A 71 -3.64 17.58 16.59
CA ASP A 71 -4.42 18.76 17.00
C ASP A 71 -4.61 19.78 15.87
N SER A 72 -3.67 19.88 14.94
CA SER A 72 -3.72 20.80 13.80
C SER A 72 -3.06 20.17 12.56
N PRO A 73 -3.72 19.17 11.93
CA PRO A 73 -3.16 18.49 10.79
C PRO A 73 -3.14 19.43 9.57
N PRO A 74 -2.09 19.39 8.74
CA PRO A 74 -2.04 20.23 7.56
C PRO A 74 -3.12 19.81 6.55
N ARG A 75 -3.79 20.78 5.93
CA ARG A 75 -4.95 20.53 5.04
C ARG A 75 -4.66 19.55 3.90
N TRP A 76 -3.44 19.59 3.34
CA TRP A 76 -3.03 18.71 2.25
C TRP A 76 -3.14 17.22 2.62
N LEU A 77 -3.02 16.88 3.91
CA LEU A 77 -3.03 15.50 4.37
C LEU A 77 -4.40 14.84 4.18
N TRP A 78 -5.50 15.60 4.32
CA TRP A 78 -6.85 15.10 4.05
C TRP A 78 -7.01 14.72 2.58
N PHE A 79 -6.57 15.58 1.67
CA PHE A 79 -6.58 15.30 0.23
C PHE A 79 -5.68 14.11 -0.13
N ALA A 80 -4.47 14.07 0.44
CA ALA A 80 -3.55 12.96 0.26
C ALA A 80 -4.12 11.63 0.77
N SER A 81 -4.97 11.66 1.81
CA SER A 81 -5.60 10.46 2.37
C SER A 81 -6.72 9.89 1.49
N VAL A 82 -7.35 10.72 0.65
CA VAL A 82 -8.41 10.28 -0.28
C VAL A 82 -7.84 9.77 -1.60
N ALA A 83 -6.74 10.37 -2.06
CA ALA A 83 -6.13 10.04 -3.34
C ALA A 83 -5.90 8.52 -3.56
N PRO A 84 -5.41 7.73 -2.58
CA PRO A 84 -5.19 6.30 -2.76
C PRO A 84 -6.44 5.51 -3.17
N SER A 85 -7.58 5.77 -2.51
CA SER A 85 -8.86 5.11 -2.84
C SER A 85 -9.41 5.53 -4.20
N LEU A 86 -9.23 6.80 -4.57
CA LEU A 86 -9.64 7.29 -5.89
C LEU A 86 -8.75 6.73 -7.01
N ILE A 87 -7.44 6.62 -6.78
CA ILE A 87 -6.52 5.97 -7.71
C ILE A 87 -6.94 4.52 -7.91
N ALA A 88 -7.16 3.78 -6.82
CA ALA A 88 -7.63 2.40 -6.87
C ALA A 88 -8.96 2.24 -7.64
N LEU A 89 -9.90 3.17 -7.45
CA LEU A 89 -11.17 3.18 -8.19
C LEU A 89 -10.98 3.46 -9.69
N VAL A 90 -10.21 4.49 -10.03
CA VAL A 90 -9.93 4.88 -11.43
C VAL A 90 -9.20 3.75 -12.16
N THR A 91 -8.26 3.08 -11.51
CA THR A 91 -7.54 1.95 -12.11
C THR A 91 -8.42 0.70 -12.30
N ALA A 92 -9.59 0.63 -11.65
CA ALA A 92 -10.55 -0.46 -11.81
C ALA A 92 -11.48 -0.23 -13.01
N TRP A 93 -11.62 1.03 -13.44
CA TRP A 93 -12.51 1.42 -14.52
C TRP A 93 -12.33 0.60 -15.81
N PRO A 94 -11.11 0.33 -16.32
CA PRO A 94 -10.94 -0.45 -17.54
C PRO A 94 -11.62 -1.82 -17.50
N TRP A 95 -11.58 -2.50 -16.34
CA TRP A 95 -12.27 -3.77 -16.15
C TRP A 95 -13.79 -3.62 -16.20
N MET A 96 -14.35 -2.57 -15.58
CA MET A 96 -15.79 -2.32 -15.51
C MET A 96 -16.43 -2.08 -16.88
N VAL A 97 -15.67 -1.49 -17.82
CA VAL A 97 -16.15 -1.18 -19.18
C VAL A 97 -15.65 -2.16 -20.24
N GLY A 98 -15.07 -3.30 -19.84
CA GLY A 98 -14.61 -4.35 -20.75
C GLY A 98 -13.37 -3.99 -21.57
N LEU A 99 -12.58 -3.01 -21.14
CA LEU A 99 -11.29 -2.67 -21.75
C LEU A 99 -10.18 -3.61 -21.25
N ARG A 100 -9.01 -3.55 -21.91
CA ARG A 100 -7.83 -4.34 -21.54
C ARG A 100 -7.40 -4.04 -20.10
N TRP A 101 -7.35 -5.08 -19.27
CA TRP A 101 -7.03 -5.04 -17.84
C TRP A 101 -6.28 -6.32 -17.43
N PRO A 102 -5.41 -6.33 -16.39
CA PRO A 102 -5.03 -5.23 -15.50
C PRO A 102 -3.67 -4.57 -15.76
N GLY A 103 -2.94 -4.93 -16.82
CA GLY A 103 -1.53 -4.51 -17.02
C GLY A 103 -1.23 -3.02 -16.71
N PRO A 104 -1.83 -2.05 -17.43
CA PRO A 104 -1.61 -0.62 -17.16
C PRO A 104 -2.04 -0.21 -15.73
N SER A 105 -3.14 -0.78 -15.24
CA SER A 105 -3.66 -0.51 -13.89
C SER A 105 -2.68 -0.96 -12.80
N LEU A 106 -2.03 -2.12 -12.96
CA LEU A 106 -1.01 -2.62 -12.04
C LEU A 106 0.22 -1.73 -12.01
N VAL A 107 0.66 -1.19 -13.15
CA VAL A 107 1.78 -0.25 -13.20
C VAL A 107 1.45 1.01 -12.40
N VAL A 108 0.26 1.60 -12.60
CA VAL A 108 -0.18 2.78 -11.86
C VAL A 108 -0.27 2.50 -10.35
N LEU A 109 -0.84 1.37 -9.96
CA LEU A 109 -0.92 0.98 -8.54
C LEU A 109 0.47 0.77 -7.93
N GLY A 110 1.37 0.10 -8.63
CA GLY A 110 2.74 -0.14 -8.17
C GLY A 110 3.54 1.15 -7.98
N ILE A 111 3.44 2.08 -8.93
CA ILE A 111 4.04 3.42 -8.81
C ILE A 111 3.43 4.17 -7.62
N SER A 112 2.10 4.11 -7.46
CA SER A 112 1.38 4.80 -6.39
C SER A 112 1.77 4.28 -5.00
N LEU A 113 1.95 2.97 -4.84
CA LEU A 113 2.41 2.34 -3.60
C LEU A 113 3.82 2.81 -3.21
N ILE A 114 4.72 2.98 -4.19
CA ILE A 114 6.07 3.50 -3.97
C ILE A 114 6.02 5.01 -3.68
N ALA A 115 5.24 5.77 -4.45
CA ALA A 115 5.06 7.20 -4.30
C ALA A 115 4.43 7.57 -2.94
N ALA A 116 3.64 6.66 -2.34
CA ALA A 116 3.12 6.81 -0.99
C ALA A 116 4.22 7.04 0.07
N LEU A 117 5.46 6.57 -0.18
CA LEU A 117 6.60 6.84 0.68
C LEU A 117 7.00 8.33 0.73
N LEU A 118 6.57 9.14 -0.24
CA LEU A 118 6.76 10.59 -0.20
C LEU A 118 5.87 11.23 0.87
N VAL A 119 4.61 10.80 0.94
CA VAL A 119 3.67 11.21 2.00
C VAL A 119 4.16 10.72 3.35
N ASP A 120 4.59 9.47 3.45
CA ASP A 120 5.16 8.91 4.69
C ASP A 120 6.38 9.71 5.18
N ARG A 121 7.27 10.13 4.27
CA ARG A 121 8.41 11.01 4.61
C ARG A 121 7.95 12.40 5.06
N ALA A 122 6.95 12.97 4.41
CA ALA A 122 6.40 14.26 4.81
C ALA A 122 5.78 14.20 6.21
N LEU A 123 5.07 13.12 6.54
CA LEU A 123 4.50 12.87 7.87
C LEU A 123 5.57 12.74 8.96
N VAL A 124 6.69 12.08 8.66
CA VAL A 124 7.82 11.99 9.60
C VAL A 124 8.48 13.34 9.81
N LYS A 125 8.71 14.11 8.73
CA LYS A 125 9.27 15.46 8.82
C LYS A 125 8.37 16.42 9.60
N ALA A 126 7.05 16.25 9.50
CA ALA A 126 6.07 17.04 10.24
C ALA A 126 5.87 16.58 11.70
N GLY A 127 6.57 15.53 12.16
CA GLY A 127 6.42 15.00 13.52
C GLY A 127 5.09 14.28 13.78
N ILE A 128 4.32 13.96 12.73
CA ILE A 128 2.99 13.34 12.83
C ILE A 128 3.11 11.80 12.92
N ALA A 129 4.04 11.23 12.15
CA ALA A 129 4.27 9.79 12.11
C ALA A 129 5.05 9.30 13.34
N PRO A 130 4.74 8.09 13.85
CA PRO A 130 5.45 7.53 15.00
C PRO A 130 6.91 7.18 14.69
N PRO A 131 7.77 7.05 15.72
CA PRO A 131 9.15 6.59 15.55
C PRO A 131 9.25 5.26 14.80
N GLY A 132 10.22 5.16 13.88
CA GLY A 132 10.44 3.94 13.10
C GLY A 132 9.50 3.76 11.91
N TRP A 133 8.54 4.67 11.66
CA TRP A 133 7.58 4.60 10.55
C TRP A 133 8.21 4.18 9.22
N MET A 134 9.24 4.91 8.77
CA MET A 134 9.91 4.62 7.49
C MET A 134 10.63 3.28 7.46
N LYS A 135 11.13 2.78 8.60
CA LYS A 135 11.80 1.47 8.66
C LYS A 135 10.84 0.33 8.35
N LEU A 136 9.56 0.48 8.70
CA LEU A 136 8.52 -0.47 8.32
C LEU A 136 7.98 -0.18 6.92
N ARG A 137 7.66 1.08 6.61
CA ARG A 137 6.96 1.44 5.37
C ARG A 137 7.81 1.22 4.12
N MET A 138 9.11 1.51 4.18
CA MET A 138 10.02 1.39 3.03
C MET A 138 10.02 -0.02 2.41
N PRO A 139 10.31 -1.11 3.15
CA PRO A 139 10.29 -2.46 2.56
C PRO A 139 8.89 -2.88 2.09
N LEU A 140 7.83 -2.44 2.76
CA LEU A 140 6.46 -2.80 2.38
C LEU A 140 6.02 -2.14 1.07
N SER A 141 6.17 -0.82 0.97
CA SER A 141 5.80 -0.07 -0.23
C SER A 141 6.66 -0.44 -1.43
N LEU A 142 7.97 -0.62 -1.24
CA LEU A 142 8.86 -1.06 -2.32
C LEU A 142 8.55 -2.50 -2.72
N GLY A 143 8.48 -3.43 -1.77
CA GLY A 143 8.22 -4.84 -2.04
C GLY A 143 6.89 -5.03 -2.75
N LEU A 144 5.82 -4.45 -2.21
CA LEU A 144 4.50 -4.58 -2.81
C LEU A 144 4.45 -3.88 -4.17
N GLY A 145 4.93 -2.64 -4.28
CA GLY A 145 4.92 -1.89 -5.53
C GLY A 145 5.71 -2.57 -6.66
N VAL A 146 6.89 -3.09 -6.36
CA VAL A 146 7.72 -3.83 -7.32
C VAL A 146 7.04 -5.13 -7.73
N LEU A 147 6.49 -5.90 -6.79
CA LEU A 147 5.76 -7.14 -7.11
C LEU A 147 4.50 -6.86 -7.95
N THR A 148 3.80 -5.76 -7.70
CA THR A 148 2.66 -5.32 -8.52
C THR A 148 3.08 -4.97 -9.95
N MET A 149 4.19 -4.25 -10.13
CA MET A 149 4.71 -3.95 -11.46
C MET A 149 5.25 -5.20 -12.18
N LEU A 150 5.87 -6.12 -11.45
CA LEU A 150 6.32 -7.40 -12.00
C LEU A 150 5.13 -8.23 -12.50
N ALA A 151 4.04 -8.31 -11.73
CA ALA A 151 2.81 -8.95 -12.17
C ALA A 151 2.22 -8.32 -13.43
N ALA A 152 2.45 -7.02 -13.67
CA ALA A 152 2.03 -6.34 -14.90
C ALA A 152 2.84 -6.75 -16.13
N ALA A 153 4.10 -7.15 -15.94
CA ALA A 153 5.04 -7.51 -16.99
C ALA A 153 5.00 -9.01 -17.37
N LEU A 154 4.42 -9.85 -16.51
CA LEU A 154 4.23 -11.29 -16.71
C LEU A 154 2.93 -11.59 -17.45
#